data_AF-A0A7K4NJN3-F1
#
_entry.id   AF-A0A7K4NJN3-F1
#
_cell.length_a   1.000
_cell.length_b   1.000
_cell.length_c   1.000
_cell.angle_alpha   90.00
_cell.angle_beta   90.00
_cell.angle_gamma   90.00
#
_symmetry.space_group_name_H-M   'P 1'
#
loop_
_entity.id
_entity.type
_entity.pdbx_description
1 polymer ?
#
loop_
_entity_poly.entity_id
_entity_poly.type
_entity_poly.pdbx_seq_one_letter_code
_entity_poly.pdbx_strand_id
1 'polypeptide(L)' 'MKYMCKTCKKKCDDITKHLMTVHNFSKEIIELQLKANPNSYKTAFEKLEK' A
#
# COMPACT_ATOMS: atom_id res chain seq x y z
N MET A 1 -6.65 3.88 -11.11
CA MET A 1 -5.74 4.33 -10.03
C MET A 1 -6.56 4.81 -8.85
N LYS A 2 -6.81 3.92 -7.89
CA LYS A 2 -7.68 4.19 -6.73
C LYS A 2 -6.95 4.83 -5.54
N TYR A 3 -5.63 4.69 -5.49
CA TYR A 3 -4.81 5.12 -4.37
C TYR A 3 -3.58 5.90 -4.84
N MET A 4 -3.05 6.75 -3.99
CA MET A 4 -1.79 7.46 -4.16
C MET A 4 -0.89 7.18 -2.95
N CYS A 5 0.27 6.57 -3.18
CA CYS A 5 1.27 6.44 -2.12
C CYS A 5 1.77 7.83 -1.73
N LYS A 6 1.66 8.19 -0.45
CA LYS A 6 2.10 9.50 0.03
C LYS A 6 3.62 9.64 0.01
N THR A 7 4.35 8.54 0.19
CA THR A 7 5.81 8.52 0.23
C THR A 7 6.43 8.83 -1.13
N CYS A 8 6.02 8.10 -2.17
CA CYS A 8 6.61 8.25 -3.50
C CYS A 8 5.72 9.04 -4.48
N LYS A 9 4.56 9.54 -4.02
CA LYS A 9 3.57 10.28 -4.82
C LYS A 9 3.14 9.56 -6.09
N LYS A 10 3.25 8.23 -6.13
CA LYS A 10 2.82 7.40 -7.26
C LYS A 10 1.40 6.93 -7.04
N LYS A 11 0.63 6.96 -8.13
CA LYS A 11 -0.74 6.46 -8.15
C LYS A 11 -0.72 4.95 -8.43
N CYS A 12 -1.54 4.19 -7.73
CA CYS A 12 -1.66 2.74 -7.86
C CYS A 12 -3.12 2.29 -7.71
N ASP A 13 -3.42 1.13 -8.28
CA ASP A 13 -4.74 0.49 -8.13
C ASP A 13 -4.79 -0.48 -6.96
N ASP A 14 -3.64 -1.04 -6.59
CA ASP A 14 -3.50 -1.99 -5.50
C ASP A 14 -2.30 -1.61 -4.61
N ILE A 15 -2.56 -1.47 -3.30
CA ILE A 15 -1.59 -1.05 -2.30
C ILE A 15 -0.52 -2.14 -2.10
N THR A 16 -0.92 -3.40 -1.99
CA THR A 16 -0.02 -4.54 -1.75
C THR A 16 0.94 -4.70 -2.92
N LYS A 17 0.45 -4.68 -4.16
CA LYS A 17 1.26 -4.74 -5.37
C LYS A 17 2.23 -3.57 -5.46
N HIS A 18 1.81 -2.37 -5.06
CA HIS A 18 2.68 -1.19 -5.01
C HIS A 18 3.83 -1.41 -4.01
N LEU A 19 3.53 -1.89 -2.80
CA LEU A 19 4.55 -2.17 -1.79
C LEU A 19 5.54 -3.24 -2.26
N MET A 20 5.07 -4.29 -2.91
CA MET A 20 5.93 -5.35 -3.45
C MET A 20 6.82 -4.88 -4.59
N THR A 21 6.27 -4.13 -5.55
CA THR A 21 6.99 -3.78 -6.79
C THR A 21 7.79 -2.48 -6.70
N VAL A 22 7.30 -1.49 -5.94
CA VAL A 22 7.95 -0.17 -5.81
C VAL A 22 8.83 -0.10 -4.59
N HIS A 23 8.39 -0.69 -3.47
CA HIS A 23 9.15 -0.68 -2.22
C HIS A 23 9.91 -1.98 -1.95
N ASN A 24 9.80 -2.98 -2.84
CA ASN A 24 10.45 -4.29 -2.72
C ASN A 24 10.15 -5.00 -1.38
N PHE A 25 8.97 -4.75 -0.82
CA PHE A 25 8.55 -5.43 0.39
C PHE A 25 8.18 -6.89 0.08
N SER A 26 8.62 -7.81 0.93
CA SER A 26 8.22 -9.21 0.85
C SER A 26 6.72 -9.36 1.10
N LYS A 27 6.06 -10.19 0.30
CA LYS A 27 4.63 -10.48 0.44
C LYS A 27 4.28 -10.96 1.84
N GLU A 28 5.10 -11.87 2.39
CA GLU A 28 4.91 -12.44 3.73
C GLU A 28 4.88 -11.37 4.82
N ILE A 29 5.74 -10.34 4.72
CA ILE A 29 5.78 -9.23 5.67
C ILE A 29 4.52 -8.38 5.53
N ILE A 30 4.08 -8.11 4.29
CA ILE A 30 2.85 -7.35 4.05
C ILE A 30 1.64 -8.08 4.62
N GLU A 31 1.53 -9.39 4.38
CA GLU A 31 0.45 -10.23 4.89
C GLU A 31 0.49 -10.32 6.42
N LEU A 32 1.67 -10.47 7.03
CA LEU A 32 1.82 -10.48 8.48
C LEU A 32 1.38 -9.15 9.11
N GLN A 33 1.78 -8.02 8.53
CA GLN A 33 1.38 -6.69 9.01
C GLN A 33 -0.13 -6.45 8.83
N LEU A 34 -0.71 -6.87 7.71
CA LEU A 34 -2.17 -6.80 7.49
C LEU A 34 -2.95 -7.71 8.45
N LYS A 35 -2.40 -8.90 8.77
CA LYS A 35 -2.98 -9.82 9.74
C LYS A 35 -2.93 -9.26 11.16
N ALA A 36 -1.81 -8.64 11.54
CA ALA A 36 -1.66 -8.00 12.85
C ALA A 36 -2.50 -6.72 12.97
N ASN A 37 -2.55 -5.92 11.91
CA ASN A 37 -3.36 -4.72 11.81
C ASN A 37 -3.81 -4.48 10.35
N PRO A 38 -5.11 -4.66 10.04
CA PRO A 38 -5.63 -4.51 8.67
C PRO A 38 -5.53 -3.07 8.14
N ASN A 39 -5.28 -2.09 9.02
CA ASN A 39 -5.12 -0.69 8.65
C ASN A 39 -3.65 -0.27 8.50
N SER A 40 -2.67 -1.17 8.60
CA SER A 40 -1.22 -0.86 8.62
C SER A 40 -0.78 0.11 7.52
N TYR A 41 -1.32 -0.01 6.31
CA TYR A 41 -0.94 0.82 5.17
C TYR A 41 -1.98 1.88 4.81
N LYS A 42 -3.13 1.92 5.49
CA LYS A 42 -4.25 2.80 5.12
C LYS A 42 -3.88 4.28 5.21
N THR A 43 -3.02 4.66 6.15
CA THR A 43 -2.58 6.05 6.33
C THR A 43 -1.48 6.47 5.34
N ALA A 44 -0.70 5.49 4.86
CA ALA A 44 0.39 5.68 3.90
C ALA A 44 -0.10 5.90 2.47
N PHE A 45 -1.34 5.53 2.18
CA PHE A 45 -1.98 5.72 0.88
C PHE A 45 -3.17 6.66 1.01
N GLU A 46 -3.23 7.64 0.13
CA GLU A 46 -4.40 8.50 -0.03
C GLU A 46 -5.36 7.88 -1.04
N LYS A 47 -6.65 7.85 -0.70
CA LYS A 47 -7.67 7.39 -1.64
C LYS A 47 -7.92 8.51 -2.65
N LEU A 48 -7.80 8.19 -3.94
CA LEU A 48 -8.03 9.15 -5.04
C LEU A 48 -9.47 9.16 -5.54
N GLU A 49 -10.33 8.27 -5.03
CA GLU A 49 -11.76 8.31 -5.35
C GLU A 49 -12.41 9.54 -4.69
N LYS A 50 -13.04 10.38 -5.53
CA LYS A 50 -14.14 11.27 -5.12
C LYS A 50 -15.42 10.47 -5.05
#